data_AF-A0A9X4DCX3-F1
#
_entry.id   AF-A0A9X4DCX3-F1
#
_cell.length_a   1.000
_cell.length_b   1.000
_cell.length_c   1.000
_cell.angle_alpha   90.00
_cell.angle_beta   90.00
_cell.angle_gamma   90.00
#
_symmetry.space_group_name_H-M   'P 1'
#
loop_
_entity.id
_entity.type
_entity.pdbx_description
1 polymer ?
#
loop_
_entity_poly.entity_id
_entity_poly.type
_entity_poly.pdbx_seq_one_letter_code
_entity_poly.pdbx_strand_id
1 'polypeptide(L)'
;MAALRSEVKAFIVQALACFDSPSQVVEAVKKEFGVEVSRQQCESHDPTKYAGRGLAQKWADLFHECRKRFREETADIPIANRAFRLRGLGRMAEKAENMRNLALTAQLYEQAAKECGDMYVNRRLEPDKPLGSQADQQHAVAEYKLEPDENVPATPYL
;
A
#
# COMPACT_ATOMS: atom_id res chain seq x y z
N MET A 1 16.58 -38.73 -4.48
CA MET A 1 16.71 -37.41 -3.83
C MET A 1 16.20 -37.56 -2.41
N ALA A 2 16.96 -37.11 -1.40
CA ALA A 2 16.50 -37.18 -0.01
C ALA A 2 15.19 -36.38 0.16
N ALA A 3 14.22 -36.94 0.87
CA ALA A 3 12.97 -36.26 1.13
C ALA A 3 13.24 -35.04 2.04
N LEU A 4 12.92 -33.84 1.55
CA LEU A 4 12.99 -32.63 2.37
C LEU A 4 12.06 -32.75 3.58
N ARG A 5 12.52 -32.27 4.73
CA ARG A 5 11.68 -32.11 5.94
C ARG A 5 10.50 -31.21 5.62
N SER A 6 9.37 -31.43 6.30
CA SER A 6 8.14 -30.65 6.10
C SER A 6 8.36 -29.15 6.28
N GLU A 7 9.18 -28.74 7.24
CA GLU A 7 9.52 -27.34 7.53
C GLU A 7 10.21 -26.67 6.34
N VAL A 8 11.20 -27.34 5.73
CA VAL A 8 11.93 -26.83 4.56
C VAL A 8 10.99 -26.71 3.36
N LYS A 9 10.07 -27.67 3.18
CA LYS A 9 9.04 -27.59 2.11
C LYS A 9 8.10 -26.41 2.34
N ALA A 10 7.63 -26.21 3.58
CA ALA A 10 6.77 -25.09 3.92
C ALA A 10 7.46 -23.76 3.62
N PHE A 11 8.73 -23.63 4.02
CA PHE A 11 9.52 -22.44 3.76
C PHE A 11 9.67 -22.16 2.24
N ILE A 12 10.03 -23.17 1.45
CA ILE A 12 10.15 -23.03 -0.02
C ILE A 12 8.83 -22.57 -0.63
N VAL A 13 7.71 -23.21 -0.25
CA VAL A 13 6.38 -22.87 -0.77
C VAL A 13 6.00 -21.44 -0.41
N GLN A 14 6.23 -21.01 0.83
CA GLN A 14 5.93 -19.66 1.31
C GLN A 14 6.78 -18.60 0.61
N ALA A 15 8.10 -18.82 0.48
CA ALA A 15 8.99 -17.88 -0.19
C ALA A 15 8.61 -17.70 -1.66
N LEU A 16 8.32 -18.80 -2.37
CA LEU A 16 7.83 -18.74 -3.74
C LEU A 16 6.47 -18.01 -3.82
N ALA A 17 5.57 -18.24 -2.86
CA ALA A 17 4.30 -17.53 -2.74
C ALA A 17 4.46 -16.02 -2.50
N CYS A 18 5.58 -15.59 -1.93
CA CYS A 18 5.96 -14.19 -1.74
C CYS A 18 6.77 -13.59 -2.90
N PHE A 19 6.76 -14.22 -4.09
CA PHE A 19 7.43 -13.78 -5.32
C PHE A 19 8.97 -13.88 -5.31
N ASP A 20 9.56 -14.60 -4.35
CA ASP A 20 10.99 -14.91 -4.46
C ASP A 20 11.25 -15.83 -5.66
N SER A 21 12.32 -15.54 -6.39
CA SER A 21 12.77 -16.40 -7.48
C SER A 21 13.33 -17.72 -6.94
N PRO A 22 13.25 -18.82 -7.69
CA PRO A 22 13.85 -20.10 -7.29
C PRO A 22 15.33 -20.00 -6.89
N SER A 23 16.11 -19.09 -7.50
CA SER A 23 17.51 -18.87 -7.13
C SER A 23 17.64 -18.23 -5.73
N GLN A 24 16.82 -17.22 -5.43
CA GLN A 24 16.79 -16.60 -4.09
C GLN A 24 16.36 -17.61 -3.02
N VAL A 25 15.39 -18.47 -3.33
CA VAL A 25 14.93 -19.50 -2.39
C VAL A 25 16.02 -20.54 -2.11
N VAL A 26 16.81 -20.94 -3.12
CA VAL A 26 17.96 -21.84 -2.92
C VAL A 26 18.96 -21.24 -1.92
N GLU A 27 19.32 -19.96 -2.10
CA GLU A 27 20.25 -19.25 -1.21
C GLU A 27 19.67 -19.13 0.20
N ALA A 28 18.39 -18.78 0.33
CA ALA A 28 17.71 -18.64 1.60
C ALA A 28 17.61 -19.99 2.35
N VAL A 29 17.28 -21.09 1.67
CA VAL A 29 17.22 -22.43 2.29
C VAL A 29 18.60 -22.87 2.78
N LYS A 30 19.66 -22.60 2.01
CA LYS A 30 21.03 -22.89 2.42
C LYS A 30 21.42 -22.09 3.66
N LYS A 31 21.02 -20.81 3.73
CA LYS A 31 21.33 -19.92 4.86
C LYS A 31 20.58 -20.32 6.14
N GLU A 32 19.27 -20.56 6.04
CA GLU A 32 18.41 -20.80 7.21
C GLU A 32 18.47 -22.25 7.71
N PHE A 33 18.58 -23.22 6.80
CA PHE A 33 18.51 -24.65 7.15
C PHE A 33 19.81 -25.42 6.92
N GLY A 34 20.83 -24.80 6.30
CA GLY A 34 22.07 -25.49 5.93
C GLY A 34 21.88 -26.59 4.88
N VAL A 35 20.74 -26.60 4.17
CA VAL A 35 20.39 -27.63 3.20
C VAL A 35 20.66 -27.10 1.79
N GLU A 36 21.40 -27.88 1.00
CA GLU A 36 21.54 -27.59 -0.43
C GLU A 36 20.35 -28.18 -1.20
N VAL A 37 19.63 -27.29 -1.89
CA VAL A 37 18.52 -27.64 -2.78
C VAL A 37 18.82 -27.14 -4.18
N SER A 38 18.37 -27.86 -5.21
CA SER A 38 18.50 -27.38 -6.58
C SER A 38 17.39 -26.41 -6.94
N ARG A 39 17.64 -25.55 -7.92
CA ARG A 39 16.62 -24.66 -8.47
C ARG A 39 15.40 -25.43 -8.99
N GLN A 40 15.61 -26.56 -9.68
CA GLN A 40 14.50 -27.39 -10.18
C GLN A 40 13.68 -27.99 -9.04
N GLN A 41 14.32 -28.32 -7.91
CA GLN A 41 13.64 -28.81 -6.73
C GLN A 41 12.79 -27.70 -6.08
N CYS A 42 13.24 -26.45 -6.06
CA CYS A 42 12.39 -25.34 -5.65
C CYS A 42 11.21 -25.15 -6.62
N GLU A 43 11.43 -25.23 -7.93
CA GLU A 43 10.36 -25.08 -8.94
C GLU A 43 9.26 -26.15 -8.84
N SER A 44 9.56 -27.35 -8.34
CA SER A 44 8.53 -28.38 -8.11
C SER A 44 7.61 -28.11 -6.91
N HIS A 45 7.92 -27.09 -6.10
CA HIS A 45 7.10 -26.64 -4.98
C HIS A 45 6.27 -25.38 -5.34
N ASP A 46 6.22 -25.01 -6.62
CA ASP A 46 5.35 -23.96 -7.15
C ASP A 46 4.20 -24.59 -7.96
N PRO A 47 2.94 -24.57 -7.46
CA PRO A 47 1.80 -25.18 -8.16
C PRO A 47 1.43 -24.46 -9.45
N THR A 48 1.93 -23.23 -9.68
CA THR A 48 1.67 -22.48 -10.92
C THR A 48 2.58 -22.92 -12.08
N LYS A 49 3.62 -23.70 -11.80
CA LYS A 49 4.60 -24.17 -12.78
C LYS A 49 4.35 -25.62 -13.18
N TYR A 50 4.77 -25.96 -14.39
CA TYR A 50 4.69 -27.34 -14.89
C TYR A 50 5.41 -28.36 -13.99
N ALA A 51 6.54 -27.94 -13.37
CA ALA A 51 7.29 -28.77 -12.44
C ALA A 51 6.52 -29.09 -11.14
N GLY A 52 5.57 -28.24 -10.73
CA GLY A 52 4.78 -28.40 -9.52
C GLY A 52 3.44 -29.11 -9.69
N ARG A 53 3.13 -29.65 -10.88
CA ARG A 53 1.87 -30.38 -11.12
C ARG A 53 1.64 -31.61 -10.23
N GLY A 54 2.73 -32.18 -9.68
CA GLY A 54 2.70 -33.32 -8.76
C GLY A 54 2.76 -32.92 -7.28
N LEU A 55 2.68 -31.63 -6.97
CA LEU A 55 2.72 -31.12 -5.61
C LEU A 55 1.44 -31.54 -4.87
N ALA A 56 1.60 -32.06 -3.64
CA ALA A 56 0.46 -32.48 -2.84
C ALA A 56 -0.46 -31.28 -2.52
N GLN A 57 -1.78 -31.52 -2.51
CA GLN A 57 -2.81 -30.49 -2.37
C GLN A 57 -2.56 -29.54 -1.18
N LYS A 58 -2.16 -30.09 -0.02
CA LYS A 58 -1.80 -29.31 1.18
C LYS A 58 -0.81 -28.16 0.89
N TRP A 59 0.19 -28.40 0.05
CA TRP A 59 1.21 -27.38 -0.26
C TRP A 59 0.72 -26.39 -1.32
N ALA A 60 -0.11 -26.85 -2.26
CA ALA A 60 -0.77 -25.95 -3.21
C ALA A 60 -1.73 -24.99 -2.49
N ASP A 61 -2.49 -25.48 -1.50
CA ASP A 61 -3.38 -24.66 -0.68
C ASP A 61 -2.60 -23.61 0.10
N LEU A 62 -1.51 -24.02 0.79
CA LEU A 62 -0.61 -23.11 1.49
C LEU A 62 -0.04 -22.04 0.56
N PHE A 63 0.38 -22.41 -0.66
CA PHE A 63 0.90 -21.47 -1.63
C PHE A 63 -0.13 -20.39 -1.99
N HIS A 64 -1.36 -20.79 -2.30
CA HIS A 64 -2.41 -19.87 -2.71
C HIS A 64 -2.87 -18.98 -1.55
N GLU A 65 -2.94 -19.53 -0.34
CA GLU A 65 -3.23 -18.76 0.88
C GLU A 65 -2.16 -17.69 1.13
N CYS A 66 -0.88 -18.08 1.15
CA CYS A 66 0.22 -17.13 1.33
C CYS A 66 0.29 -16.09 0.20
N ARG A 67 0.03 -16.49 -1.04
CA ARG A 67 0.00 -15.57 -2.18
C ARG A 67 -1.11 -14.53 -2.04
N LYS A 68 -2.30 -14.97 -1.64
CA LYS A 68 -3.45 -14.09 -1.41
C LYS A 68 -3.12 -13.09 -0.31
N ARG A 69 -2.63 -13.62 0.82
CA ARG A 69 -2.20 -12.81 1.97
C ARG A 69 -1.16 -11.76 1.58
N PHE A 70 -0.10 -12.15 0.86
CA PHE A 70 0.94 -11.22 0.41
C PHE A 70 0.42 -10.10 -0.49
N ARG A 71 -0.60 -10.37 -1.32
CA ARG A 71 -1.21 -9.35 -2.19
C ARG A 71 -2.14 -8.40 -1.43
N GLU A 72 -2.86 -8.91 -0.43
CA GLU A 72 -3.87 -8.15 0.31
C GLU A 72 -3.25 -7.36 1.49
N GLU A 73 -2.27 -7.94 2.17
CA GLU A 73 -1.64 -7.37 3.37
C GLU A 73 -0.41 -6.52 3.04
N THR A 74 -0.56 -5.49 2.21
CA THR A 74 0.55 -4.55 1.91
C THR A 74 0.94 -3.70 3.13
N ALA A 75 0.07 -3.61 4.15
CA ALA A 75 0.27 -2.79 5.34
C ALA A 75 1.49 -3.20 6.19
N ASP A 76 1.86 -4.48 6.18
CA ASP A 76 2.99 -5.00 6.96
C ASP A 76 4.34 -4.72 6.30
N ILE A 77 4.35 -4.31 5.03
CA ILE A 77 5.58 -4.00 4.31
C ILE A 77 6.03 -2.58 4.69
N PRO A 78 7.19 -2.39 5.36
CA PRO A 78 7.59 -1.07 5.85
C PRO A 78 7.72 -0.01 4.74
N ILE A 79 8.19 -0.40 3.54
CA ILE A 79 8.31 0.52 2.40
C ILE A 79 6.94 1.05 1.92
N ALA A 80 5.82 0.39 2.24
CA ALA A 80 4.49 0.92 1.96
C ALA A 80 4.15 2.14 2.83
N ASN A 81 4.74 2.25 4.02
CA ASN A 81 4.49 3.34 4.96
C ASN A 81 5.34 4.59 4.62
N ARG A 82 4.67 5.74 4.51
CA ARG A 82 5.31 7.05 4.24
C ARG A 82 6.38 7.41 5.27
N ALA A 83 6.10 7.23 6.56
CA ALA A 83 7.04 7.58 7.62
C ALA A 83 8.34 6.77 7.52
N PHE A 84 8.26 5.50 7.12
CA PHE A 84 9.44 4.67 6.91
C PHE A 84 10.28 5.16 5.71
N ARG A 85 9.63 5.44 4.56
CA ARG A 85 10.33 5.96 3.38
C ARG A 85 10.98 7.31 3.63
N LEU A 86 10.29 8.25 4.28
CA LEU A 86 10.85 9.55 4.65
C LEU A 86 12.08 9.44 5.55
N ARG A 87 12.06 8.54 6.55
CA ARG A 87 13.25 8.26 7.37
C ARG A 87 14.40 7.66 6.55
N GLY A 88 14.09 6.82 5.56
CA GLY A 88 15.06 6.29 4.62
C GLY A 88 15.71 7.40 3.78
N LEU A 89 14.89 8.27 3.16
CA LEU A 89 15.34 9.41 2.36
C LEU A 89 16.21 10.37 3.17
N GLY A 90 15.84 10.67 4.43
CA GLY A 90 16.66 11.51 5.32
C GLY A 90 18.06 10.96 5.55
N ARG A 91 18.18 9.66 5.89
CA ARG A 91 19.50 9.02 6.05
C ARG A 91 20.32 8.99 4.75
N MET A 92 19.66 8.87 3.60
CA MET A 92 20.33 8.92 2.30
C MET A 92 20.83 10.33 1.99
N ALA A 93 20.03 11.36 2.33
CA ALA A 93 20.41 12.76 2.12
C ALA A 93 21.61 13.14 2.99
N GLU A 94 21.61 12.81 4.28
CA GLU A 94 22.76 13.04 5.19
C GLU A 94 24.05 12.39 4.65
N LYS A 95 23.95 11.16 4.12
CA LYS A 95 25.10 10.49 3.49
C LYS A 95 25.57 11.21 2.23
N ALA A 96 24.64 11.64 1.39
CA ALA A 96 24.96 12.37 0.16
C ALA A 96 25.62 13.74 0.45
N GLU A 97 25.15 14.45 1.47
CA GLU A 97 25.72 15.70 1.96
C GLU A 97 27.16 15.50 2.46
N ASN A 98 27.39 14.47 3.28
CA ASN A 98 28.73 14.12 3.76
C ASN A 98 29.70 13.78 2.63
N MET A 99 29.20 13.17 1.55
CA MET A 99 29.96 12.89 0.32
C MET A 99 30.11 14.10 -0.61
N ARG A 100 29.57 15.27 -0.22
CA ARG A 100 29.49 16.50 -1.04
C ARG A 100 28.80 16.29 -2.40
N ASN A 101 27.90 15.31 -2.49
CA ASN A 101 27.09 15.07 -3.68
C ASN A 101 25.79 15.89 -3.60
N LEU A 102 25.91 17.19 -3.85
CA LEU A 102 24.80 18.14 -3.72
C LEU A 102 23.67 17.87 -4.73
N ALA A 103 24.00 17.36 -5.92
CA ALA A 103 23.00 17.02 -6.94
C ALA A 103 22.08 15.88 -6.45
N LEU A 104 22.66 14.81 -5.90
CA LEU A 104 21.88 13.71 -5.32
C LEU A 104 21.09 14.16 -4.09
N THR A 105 21.67 15.02 -3.26
CA THR A 105 21.00 15.59 -2.09
C THR A 105 19.72 16.33 -2.50
N ALA A 106 19.81 17.19 -3.51
CA ALA A 106 18.65 17.93 -4.03
C ALA A 106 17.55 16.98 -4.54
N GLN A 107 17.91 15.91 -5.25
CA GLN A 107 16.94 14.89 -5.72
C GLN A 107 16.25 14.16 -4.56
N LEU A 108 16.99 13.82 -3.50
CA LEU A 108 16.42 13.15 -2.33
C LEU A 108 15.47 14.07 -1.55
N TYR A 109 15.79 15.37 -1.45
CA TYR A 109 14.91 16.37 -0.87
C TYR A 109 13.65 16.60 -1.71
N GLU A 110 13.79 16.64 -3.04
CA GLU A 110 12.64 16.70 -3.93
C GLU A 110 11.74 15.47 -3.75
N GLN A 111 12.32 14.27 -3.69
CA GLN A 111 11.54 13.05 -3.48
C GLN A 111 10.82 13.04 -2.12
N ALA A 112 11.47 13.51 -1.05
CA ALA A 112 10.85 13.65 0.26
C ALA A 112 9.69 14.65 0.24
N ALA A 113 9.86 15.80 -0.44
CA ALA A 113 8.81 16.79 -0.61
C ALA A 113 7.60 16.22 -1.39
N LYS A 114 7.86 15.44 -2.45
CA LYS A 114 6.81 14.76 -3.22
C LYS A 114 6.01 13.75 -2.40
N GLU A 115 6.67 13.01 -1.51
CA GLU A 115 5.99 12.09 -0.58
C GLU A 115 5.17 12.81 0.49
N CYS A 116 5.63 13.97 0.97
CA CYS A 116 4.90 14.81 1.93
C CYS A 116 3.69 15.50 1.27
N GLY A 117 3.84 15.95 0.03
CA GLY A 117 2.82 16.67 -0.74
C GLY A 117 1.76 15.77 -1.41
N ASP A 118 1.70 14.49 -1.05
CA ASP A 118 0.76 13.51 -1.62
C ASP A 118 0.79 13.39 -3.15
N MET A 119 1.90 13.76 -3.80
CA MET A 119 2.00 13.79 -5.27
C MET A 119 1.73 12.42 -5.92
N TYR A 120 1.99 11.35 -5.18
CA TYR A 120 1.80 9.96 -5.63
C TYR A 120 0.50 9.32 -5.11
N VAL A 121 -0.34 10.08 -4.40
CA VAL A 121 -1.66 9.62 -3.98
C VAL A 121 -2.65 10.02 -5.07
N ASN A 122 -3.34 9.04 -5.66
CA ASN A 122 -4.38 9.28 -6.65
C ASN A 122 -5.63 9.82 -5.93
N ARG A 123 -5.60 11.10 -5.56
CA ARG A 123 -6.74 11.80 -4.98
C ARG A 123 -7.69 12.09 -6.13
N ARG A 124 -8.76 11.31 -6.28
CA ARG A 124 -9.93 11.78 -7.02
C ARG A 124 -10.48 12.98 -6.25
N LEU A 125 -9.98 14.16 -6.58
CA LEU A 125 -10.59 15.41 -6.17
C LEU A 125 -11.92 15.44 -6.91
N GLU A 126 -13.01 15.17 -6.19
CA GLU A 126 -14.32 15.61 -6.67
C GLU A 126 -14.16 17.10 -7.00
N PRO A 127 -14.49 17.54 -8.23
CA PRO A 127 -14.33 18.95 -8.58
C PRO A 127 -15.11 19.76 -7.56
N ASP A 128 -14.45 20.75 -6.94
CA ASP A 128 -15.14 21.70 -6.07
C ASP A 128 -16.37 22.19 -6.83
N LYS A 129 -17.55 21.83 -6.31
CA LYS A 129 -18.80 22.28 -6.91
C LYS A 129 -18.71 23.81 -6.97
N PRO A 130 -18.85 24.43 -8.15
CA PRO A 130 -18.76 25.86 -8.25
C PRO A 130 -19.76 26.49 -7.27
N LEU A 131 -19.28 27.50 -6.54
CA LEU A 131 -20.04 28.33 -5.60
C LEU A 131 -21.13 29.09 -6.39
N GLY A 132 -22.19 28.37 -6.75
CA GLY A 132 -23.19 28.81 -7.72
C GLY A 132 -24.24 27.76 -8.08
N SER A 133 -24.05 26.50 -7.67
CA SER A 133 -25.05 25.42 -7.85
C SER A 133 -26.06 25.31 -6.70
N GLN A 134 -26.41 26.42 -6.04
CA GLN A 134 -27.56 26.51 -5.13
C GLN A 134 -28.84 27.00 -5.82
N ALA A 135 -28.91 26.96 -7.16
CA ALA A 135 -30.15 27.23 -7.88
C ALA A 135 -31.20 26.10 -7.72
N ASP A 136 -30.82 24.94 -7.18
CA ASP A 136 -31.70 23.78 -6.93
C ASP A 136 -32.02 23.56 -5.44
N GLN A 137 -31.86 24.58 -4.57
CA GLN A 137 -32.57 24.56 -3.30
C GLN A 137 -34.04 24.91 -3.55
N GLN A 138 -34.83 23.89 -3.92
CA GLN A 138 -36.26 23.91 -3.63
C GLN A 138 -36.39 24.07 -2.10
N HIS A 139 -37.22 25.02 -1.66
CA HIS A 139 -37.37 25.50 -0.27
C HIS A 139 -36.28 26.52 0.13
N ALA A 140 -36.54 27.82 0.22
CA ALA A 140 -37.66 28.46 0.89
C ALA A 140 -38.11 29.72 0.14
N VAL A 141 -39.23 29.63 -0.57
CA VAL A 141 -40.03 30.83 -0.82
C VAL A 141 -40.63 31.18 0.53
N ALA A 142 -40.07 32.16 1.23
CA ALA A 142 -40.71 32.72 2.40
C ALA A 142 -42.01 33.36 1.93
N GLU A 143 -43.13 32.65 2.07
CA GLU A 143 -44.46 33.26 1.97
C GLU A 143 -44.56 34.32 3.07
N TYR A 144 -44.36 35.58 2.69
CA TYR A 144 -44.75 36.70 3.54
C TYR A 144 -46.28 36.76 3.55
N LYS A 145 -46.90 36.16 4.57
CA LYS A 145 -48.27 36.50 4.94
C LYS A 145 -48.24 37.86 5.65
N LEU A 146 -48.76 38.88 4.98
CA LEU A 146 -49.12 40.15 5.60
C LEU A 146 -50.33 39.90 6.50
N GLU A 147 -50.10 39.76 7.80
CA GLU A 147 -51.14 39.87 8.81
C GLU A 147 -51.42 41.37 9.04
N PRO A 148 -52.69 41.80 9.18
CA PRO A 148 -53.01 43.19 9.46
C PRO A 148 -52.43 43.62 10.82
N ASP A 149 -51.97 44.87 10.89
CA ASP A 149 -51.30 45.51 12.04
C ASP A 149 -52.24 45.74 13.23
N GLU A 150 -52.83 44.67 13.79
CA GLU A 150 -53.73 44.78 14.94
C GLU A 150 -53.00 44.90 16.29
N ASN A 151 -51.68 44.66 16.31
CA ASN A 151 -50.87 44.65 17.55
C ASN A 151 -49.65 45.57 17.53
N VAL A 152 -49.59 46.56 16.63
CA VAL A 152 -48.52 47.55 16.66
C VAL A 152 -48.83 48.58 17.76
N PRO A 153 -47.96 48.73 18.79
CA PRO A 153 -48.19 49.73 19.82
C PRO A 153 -48.17 51.13 19.21
N ALA A 154 -49.25 51.90 19.41
CA ALA A 154 -49.48 53.21 18.79
C ALA A 154 -48.54 54.34 19.27
N THR A 155 -47.54 54.03 20.09
CA THR A 155 -46.58 55.02 20.59
C THR A 155 -45.16 54.54 20.35
N PRO A 156 -44.34 55.29 19.59
CA PRO A 156 -42.92 54.98 19.46
C PRO A 156 -42.26 55.17 20.83
N TYR A 157 -41.49 54.18 21.27
CA TYR A 157 -40.56 54.36 22.38
C TYR A 157 -39.45 55.30 21.91
N LEU A 158 -39.36 56.49 22.52
CA LEU A 158 -38.25 57.43 22.35
C LEU A 158 -36.98 56.91 23.05
#